data_AF-A0A537MS02-F1
#
_entry.id   AF-A0A537MS02-F1
#
_cell.length_a   1.000
_cell.length_b   1.000
_cell.length_c   1.000
_cell.angle_alpha   90.00
_cell.angle_beta   90.00
_cell.angle_gamma   90.00
#
_symmetry.space_group_name_H-M   'P 1'
#
loop_
_entity.id
_entity.type
_entity.pdbx_description
1 polymer ?
#
loop_
_entity_poly.entity_id
_entity_poly.type
_entity_poly.pdbx_seq_one_letter_code
_entity_poly.pdbx_strand_id
1 'polypeptide(L)'
;MSAGRQNRVVAWGVLLMAALALGGCSSTIADLPVVGTPADAPARPKEAGAYLPVHDLPPDRDEAVIPPKERAKIESELIAARDRQASTNAQNGAAK
;
A
#
# COMPACT_ATOMS: atom_id res chain seq x y z
N MET A 1 -14.69 15.59 -41.22
CA MET A 1 -14.89 14.67 -40.07
C MET A 1 -13.57 14.00 -39.62
N SER A 2 -12.51 14.77 -39.32
CA SER A 2 -11.20 14.21 -38.93
C SER A 2 -10.83 14.52 -37.47
N ALA A 3 -11.00 15.77 -37.03
CA ALA A 3 -10.61 16.24 -35.69
C ALA A 3 -11.29 15.46 -34.53
N GLY A 4 -12.58 15.14 -34.64
CA GLY A 4 -13.30 14.39 -33.60
C GLY A 4 -12.85 12.93 -33.46
N ARG A 5 -12.35 12.32 -34.55
CA ARG A 5 -11.79 10.96 -34.52
C ARG A 5 -10.40 10.97 -33.91
N GLN A 6 -9.59 11.98 -34.25
CA GLN A 6 -8.24 12.15 -33.73
C GLN A 6 -8.22 12.43 -32.22
N ASN A 7 -9.09 13.33 -31.73
CA ASN A 7 -9.23 13.57 -30.28
C ASN A 7 -9.67 12.33 -29.51
N ARG A 8 -10.55 11.50 -30.10
CA ARG A 8 -10.95 10.23 -29.49
C ARG A 8 -9.78 9.28 -29.39
N VAL A 9 -8.99 9.10 -30.45
CA VAL A 9 -7.82 8.22 -30.44
C VAL A 9 -6.80 8.66 -29.39
N VAL A 10 -6.54 9.97 -29.28
CA VAL A 10 -5.64 10.52 -28.25
C VAL A 10 -6.19 10.27 -26.85
N ALA A 11 -7.49 10.53 -26.61
CA ALA A 11 -8.12 10.29 -25.32
C ALA A 11 -8.04 8.81 -24.90
N TRP A 12 -8.32 7.88 -25.81
CA TRP A 12 -8.18 6.44 -25.55
C TRP A 12 -6.73 6.04 -25.29
N GLY A 13 -5.77 6.61 -26.03
CA GLY A 13 -4.33 6.35 -25.82
C GLY A 13 -3.85 6.79 -24.43
N VAL A 14 -4.26 7.99 -23.99
CA VAL A 14 -3.95 8.49 -22.64
C VAL A 14 -4.58 7.61 -21.57
N LEU A 15 -5.84 7.19 -21.77
CA LEU A 15 -6.56 6.35 -20.82
C LEU A 15 -5.93 4.95 -20.68
N LEU A 16 -5.47 4.36 -21.79
CA LEU A 16 -4.73 3.09 -21.81
C LEU A 16 -3.39 3.21 -21.06
N MET A 17 -2.62 4.25 -21.32
CA MET A 17 -1.33 4.46 -20.63
C MET A 17 -1.50 4.67 -19.13
N ALA A 18 -2.53 5.41 -18.71
CA ALA A 18 -2.87 5.55 -17.29
C ALA A 18 -3.24 4.18 -16.67
N ALA A 19 -4.05 3.37 -17.35
CA ALA A 19 -4.42 2.04 -16.85
C ALA A 19 -3.20 1.12 -16.70
N LEU A 20 -2.23 1.15 -17.63
CA LEU A 20 -0.99 0.36 -17.52
C LEU A 20 -0.10 0.84 -16.37
N ALA A 21 0.03 2.16 -16.18
CA ALA A 21 0.84 2.73 -15.10
C ALA A 21 0.28 2.45 -13.70
N LEU A 22 -1.06 2.48 -13.54
CA LEU A 22 -1.71 2.20 -12.26
C LEU A 22 -1.97 0.70 -12.00
N GLY A 23 -2.04 -0.13 -13.04
CA GLY A 23 -2.32 -1.57 -12.93
C GLY A 23 -1.20 -2.41 -12.33
N GLY A 24 0.01 -1.87 -12.22
CA GLY A 24 1.17 -2.59 -11.66
C GLY A 24 1.02 -3.01 -10.19
N CYS A 25 0.19 -2.33 -9.41
CA CYS A 25 0.01 -2.62 -7.99
C CYS A 25 -0.82 -3.89 -7.70
N SER A 26 -1.53 -4.44 -8.69
CA SER A 26 -2.26 -5.71 -8.53
C SER A 26 -1.55 -6.89 -9.19
N SER A 27 -0.43 -6.67 -9.88
CA SER A 27 0.30 -7.72 -10.57
C SER A 27 1.09 -8.56 -9.58
N THR A 28 0.90 -9.88 -9.59
CA THR A 28 1.73 -10.80 -8.81
C THR A 28 3.15 -10.84 -9.40
N ILE A 29 4.02 -9.96 -8.91
CA ILE A 29 5.45 -9.96 -9.29
C ILE A 29 6.13 -11.28 -8.88
N ALA A 30 5.52 -11.98 -7.92
CA ALA A 30 6.02 -13.19 -7.30
C ALA A 30 6.12 -14.41 -8.25
N ASP A 31 5.44 -14.38 -9.40
CA ASP A 31 5.45 -15.47 -10.41
C ASP A 31 6.15 -15.08 -11.72
N LEU A 32 6.79 -13.90 -11.79
CA LEU A 32 7.53 -13.48 -12.98
C LEU A 32 8.93 -14.14 -13.00
N PRO A 33 9.25 -15.00 -13.98
CA PRO A 33 10.52 -15.72 -14.05
C PRO A 33 11.75 -14.81 -14.21
N VAL A 34 11.54 -13.52 -14.52
CA VAL A 34 12.60 -12.51 -14.71
C VAL A 34 12.80 -11.60 -13.49
N VAL A 35 11.79 -11.44 -12.63
CA VAL A 35 11.79 -10.39 -11.58
C VAL A 35 11.73 -10.94 -10.15
N GLY A 36 11.46 -12.24 -9.94
CA GLY A 36 11.21 -12.78 -8.59
C GLY A 36 12.08 -13.94 -8.12
N THR A 37 12.77 -14.64 -9.03
CA THR A 37 13.48 -15.89 -8.70
C THR A 37 14.86 -15.92 -9.37
N PRO A 38 15.97 -15.99 -8.61
CA PRO A 38 17.28 -16.26 -9.21
C PRO A 38 17.24 -17.60 -9.96
N ALA A 39 18.09 -17.78 -10.98
CA ALA A 39 18.07 -18.97 -11.83
C ALA A 39 18.23 -20.30 -11.06
N ASP A 40 18.84 -20.24 -9.87
CA ASP A 40 19.06 -21.38 -8.96
C ASP A 40 18.02 -21.48 -7.82
N ALA A 41 16.96 -20.66 -7.82
CA ALA A 41 15.92 -20.78 -6.81
C ALA A 41 15.14 -22.10 -6.97
N PRO A 42 14.94 -22.86 -5.88
CA PRO A 42 14.03 -24.00 -5.88
C PRO A 42 12.63 -23.58 -6.35
N ALA A 43 11.97 -24.45 -7.12
CA ALA A 43 10.61 -24.18 -7.58
C ALA A 43 9.70 -23.93 -6.37
N ARG A 44 8.91 -22.83 -6.43
CA ARG A 44 7.93 -22.54 -5.38
C ARG A 44 6.97 -23.73 -5.26
N PRO A 45 6.70 -24.23 -4.04
CA PRO A 45 5.70 -25.25 -3.82
C PRO A 45 4.36 -24.81 -4.40
N LYS A 46 3.73 -25.68 -5.20
CA LYS A 46 2.40 -25.40 -5.79
C LYS A 46 1.29 -25.38 -4.75
N GLU A 47 1.51 -26.11 -3.66
CA GLU A 47 0.58 -26.21 -2.54
C GLU A 47 0.90 -25.13 -1.50
N ALA A 48 -0.13 -24.43 -1.04
CA ALA A 48 0.00 -23.56 0.13
C ALA A 48 0.45 -24.43 1.31
N GLY A 49 1.54 -24.06 1.97
CA GLY A 49 2.00 -24.74 3.18
C GLY A 49 0.88 -24.80 4.21
N ALA A 50 0.87 -25.84 5.05
CA ALA A 50 -0.11 -25.95 6.12
C ALA A 50 -0.10 -24.66 6.95
N TYR A 51 -1.21 -23.91 6.91
CA TYR A 51 -1.38 -22.75 7.77
C TYR A 51 -1.37 -23.22 9.21
N LEU A 52 -0.75 -22.44 10.09
CA LEU A 52 -1.00 -22.55 11.51
C LEU A 52 -2.53 -22.46 11.71
N PRO A 53 -3.15 -23.30 12.56
CA PRO A 53 -4.60 -23.31 12.74
C PRO A 53 -5.13 -21.88 12.93
N VAL A 54 -5.82 -21.35 11.91
CA VAL A 54 -6.14 -19.91 11.79
C VAL A 54 -7.15 -19.47 12.86
N HIS A 55 -7.71 -20.42 13.60
CA HIS A 55 -8.66 -20.21 14.69
C HIS A 55 -8.06 -20.35 16.08
N ASP A 56 -6.81 -20.78 16.19
CA ASP A 56 -6.11 -20.81 17.46
C ASP A 56 -5.41 -19.46 17.63
N LEU A 57 -6.11 -18.54 18.31
CA LEU A 57 -5.53 -17.27 18.70
C LEU A 57 -4.30 -17.56 19.58
N PRO A 58 -3.12 -17.00 19.28
CA PRO A 58 -1.97 -17.13 20.15
C PRO A 58 -2.36 -16.73 21.58
N PRO A 59 -1.79 -17.38 22.61
CA PRO A 59 -2.07 -17.01 23.99
C PRO A 59 -1.85 -15.52 24.20
N ASP A 60 -2.68 -14.92 25.04
CA ASP A 60 -2.55 -13.50 25.39
C ASP A 60 -1.13 -13.23 25.91
N ARG A 61 -0.61 -12.07 25.53
CA ARG A 61 0.70 -11.64 26.00
C ARG A 61 0.57 -11.24 27.47
N ASP A 62 1.33 -11.88 28.34
CA ASP A 62 1.36 -11.55 29.77
C ASP A 62 1.81 -10.11 30.03
N GLU A 63 2.71 -9.60 29.18
CA GLU A 63 3.28 -8.26 29.31
C GLU A 63 2.65 -7.29 28.31
N ALA A 64 2.23 -6.13 28.81
CA ALA A 64 1.80 -5.04 27.96
C ALA A 64 3.01 -4.51 27.16
N VAL A 65 2.92 -4.54 25.83
CA VAL A 65 3.98 -4.05 24.93
C VAL A 65 4.39 -2.60 25.23
N ILE A 66 3.43 -1.79 25.72
CA ILE A 66 3.66 -0.41 26.16
C ILE A 66 2.95 -0.20 27.50
N PRO A 67 3.64 0.26 28.56
CA PRO A 67 3.01 0.55 29.82
C PRO A 67 1.99 1.70 29.68
N PRO A 68 0.90 1.71 30.47
CA PRO A 68 -0.24 2.61 30.26
C PRO A 68 0.15 4.10 30.31
N LYS A 69 1.12 4.45 31.16
CA LYS A 69 1.64 5.81 31.28
C LYS A 69 2.37 6.28 30.03
N GLU A 70 3.16 5.40 29.42
CA GLU A 70 3.91 5.70 28.20
C GLU A 70 2.96 5.80 27.01
N ARG A 71 1.94 4.93 26.95
CA ARG A 71 0.88 5.02 25.96
C ARG A 71 0.14 6.36 26.02
N ALA A 72 -0.25 6.81 27.21
CA ALA A 72 -0.93 8.11 27.39
C ALA A 72 -0.06 9.28 26.90
N LYS A 73 1.26 9.22 27.15
CA LYS A 73 2.21 10.20 26.64
C LYS A 73 2.25 10.19 25.10
N ILE A 74 2.40 9.03 24.49
CA ILE A 74 2.43 8.88 23.02
C ILE A 74 1.13 9.42 22.40
N GLU A 75 -0.03 9.09 22.96
CA GLU A 75 -1.32 9.59 22.48
C GLU A 75 -1.38 11.13 22.53
N SER A 76 -0.91 11.75 23.62
CA SER A 76 -0.86 13.22 23.73
C SER A 76 0.06 13.87 22.69
N GLU A 77 1.22 13.27 22.43
CA GLU A 77 2.19 13.76 21.44
C GLU A 77 1.65 13.63 20.02
N LEU A 78 0.95 12.53 19.72
CA LEU A 78 0.31 12.30 18.42
C LEU A 78 -0.83 13.28 18.14
N ILE A 79 -1.64 13.62 19.16
CA ILE A 79 -2.68 14.64 19.04
C ILE A 79 -2.05 16.00 18.74
N ALA A 80 -1.06 16.42 19.53
CA ALA A 80 -0.37 17.69 19.32
C ALA A 80 0.31 17.77 17.94
N ALA A 81 0.89 16.67 17.46
CA ALA A 81 1.47 16.61 16.13
C ALA A 81 0.42 16.76 15.02
N ARG A 82 -0.74 16.10 15.17
CA ARG A 82 -1.84 16.20 14.21
C ARG A 82 -2.41 17.61 14.14
N ASP A 83 -2.56 18.29 15.27
CA ASP A 83 -3.03 19.68 15.31
C ASP A 83 -2.06 20.62 14.57
N ARG A 84 -0.74 20.42 14.76
CA ARG A 84 0.28 21.15 14.00
C ARG A 84 0.16 20.88 12.50
N GLN A 85 0.05 19.62 12.09
CA GLN A 85 -0.12 19.26 10.68
C GLN A 85 -1.38 19.87 10.07
N ALA A 86 -2.50 19.89 10.80
CA ALA A 86 -3.75 20.50 10.35
C ALA A 86 -3.58 22.01 10.10
N SER A 87 -2.88 22.71 11.00
CA SER A 87 -2.60 24.14 10.83
C SER A 87 -1.67 24.43 9.64
N THR A 88 -0.63 23.62 9.43
CA THR A 88 0.27 23.75 8.28
C THR A 88 -0.45 23.44 6.96
N ASN A 89 -1.30 22.41 6.92
CA ASN A 89 -2.07 22.06 5.72
C ASN A 89 -3.08 23.16 5.36
N ALA A 90 -3.73 23.78 6.35
CA ALA A 90 -4.62 24.92 6.13
C ALA A 90 -3.88 26.14 5.54
N GLN A 91 -2.66 26.42 6.04
CA GLN A 91 -1.82 27.50 5.50
C GLN A 91 -1.35 27.21 4.07
N ASN A 92 -0.92 25.97 3.78
CA ASN A 92 -0.47 25.57 2.44
C ASN A 92 -1.62 25.51 1.42
N GLY A 93 -2.85 25.21 1.87
CA GLY A 93 -4.04 25.22 1.02
C GLY A 93 -4.56 26.64 0.71
N ALA A 94 -4.31 27.62 1.59
CA ALA A 94 -4.68 29.02 1.37
C ALA A 94 -3.66 29.80 0.51
N ALA A 95 -2.45 29.26 0.33
CA ALA A 95 -1.40 29.84 -0.51
C ALA A 95 -1.41 29.31 -1.96
N LYS A 96 -2.44 28.54 -2.35
CA LYS A 96 -2.65 27.99 -3.69
C LYS A 96 -3.93 28.55 -4.29
#